data_AF-A0AA44QJ81-F1
#
_entry.id   AF-A0AA44QJ81-F1
#
_cell.length_a   1.000
_cell.length_b   1.000
_cell.length_c   1.000
_cell.angle_alpha   90.00
_cell.angle_beta   90.00
_cell.angle_gamma   90.00
#
_symmetry.space_group_name_H-M   'P 1'
#
loop_
_entity.id
_entity.type
_entity.pdbx_description
1 polymer ?
#
loop_
_entity_poly.entity_id
_entity_poly.type
_entity_poly.pdbx_seq_one_letter_code
_entity_poly.pdbx_strand_id
1 'polypeptide(L)'
;MVDDDGYRHLGHHPRHLPPLPGLGRLHRQHRHGPIPGLGFLSSLSALTPHRGARLPRHCLLPGIRLSGWSRQLVIRQFGHSPNLSSPARTMGIMKLGVFGATGQVGRVMRTLLAERHFPADEVRFFASARSAGQKLSWNNGSGDSEVVVEDTATADFAGLDIAIFSAGGGTSREFAPRVAAAGAVVIDNSSAWRRDPDVPLVVSEVNPEDVAKRPKGIIANPNCTTMAAMPVLKPLHDAAGLTRLVVATYQAVSGSGVAGVRALTDQTTAIDDPAGLALDGRGVPVADLGPYVAPIAFNALPVAGNFVDDGSGETDEEQKLRNESRKILHIPDLLVAGTCVRIPVYSGHGLVVHAEFRESLSPEKATELLTQAPGVRVVDVPDPRSAAGIDPSLVGRIRADQSAPAGKGLVFFCAADNLRKGAALNAVQLAELVAAE
;
A
#
# COMPACT_ATOMS: atom_id res chain seq x y z
N MET A 1 31.16 9.35 23.80
CA MET A 1 30.70 10.74 23.75
C MET A 1 29.56 10.76 22.76
N VAL A 2 28.37 11.13 23.25
CA VAL A 2 27.08 11.04 22.57
C VAL A 2 26.83 12.38 21.89
N ASP A 3 26.45 12.38 20.61
CA ASP A 3 25.78 13.53 19.97
C ASP A 3 24.43 13.06 19.42
N ASP A 4 23.41 13.41 20.20
CA ASP A 4 22.00 13.56 19.84
C ASP A 4 21.84 14.90 19.09
N ASP A 5 21.37 14.87 17.84
CA ASP A 5 20.76 16.02 17.17
C ASP A 5 19.29 15.65 16.94
N GLY A 6 18.28 16.29 17.52
CA GLY A 6 18.25 17.62 18.12
C GLY A 6 16.96 18.31 17.69
N TYR A 7 15.82 17.77 18.13
CA TYR A 7 14.53 18.46 18.11
C TYR A 7 14.69 19.80 18.84
N ARG A 8 14.78 20.91 18.09
CA ARG A 8 14.74 22.25 18.68
C ARG A 8 13.32 22.81 18.62
N HIS A 9 12.76 22.98 19.82
CA HIS A 9 11.64 23.87 20.11
C HIS A 9 11.92 25.29 19.58
N LEU A 10 11.06 25.77 18.68
CA LEU A 10 10.87 27.20 18.45
C LEU A 10 9.54 27.61 19.09
N GLY A 11 9.62 28.56 20.02
CA GLY A 11 8.50 29.06 20.79
C GLY A 11 7.41 29.69 19.93
N HIS A 12 6.17 29.34 20.22
CA HIS A 12 4.99 30.00 19.68
C HIS A 12 4.85 31.41 20.26
N HIS A 13 5.08 32.42 19.42
CA HIS A 13 4.37 33.70 19.53
C HIS A 13 3.15 33.65 18.60
N PRO A 14 1.91 33.78 19.10
CA PRO A 14 0.75 33.88 18.22
C PRO A 14 0.73 35.26 17.56
N ARG A 15 0.95 35.32 16.24
CA ARG A 15 0.60 36.51 15.45
C ARG A 15 -0.90 36.49 15.19
N HIS A 16 -1.58 37.49 15.72
CA HIS A 16 -2.99 37.77 15.50
C HIS A 16 -3.30 38.01 14.02
N LEU A 17 -4.27 37.26 13.48
CA LEU A 17 -5.03 37.65 12.28
C LEU A 17 -6.19 38.58 12.70
N PRO A 18 -6.56 39.59 11.90
CA PRO A 18 -7.58 40.57 12.25
C PRO A 18 -9.01 40.01 12.06
N PRO A 19 -10.00 40.45 12.86
CA PRO A 19 -11.39 40.01 12.71
C PRO A 19 -12.13 40.78 11.60
N LEU A 20 -12.98 40.07 10.85
CA LEU A 20 -13.98 40.64 9.97
C LEU A 20 -15.15 41.25 10.78
N PRO A 21 -15.72 42.39 10.39
CA PRO A 21 -16.71 43.09 11.19
C PRO A 21 -18.15 42.65 10.91
N GLY A 22 -18.94 42.59 11.99
CA GLY A 22 -20.33 43.05 11.96
C GLY A 22 -21.40 41.95 11.92
N LEU A 23 -22.01 41.67 13.07
CA LEU A 23 -23.47 41.76 13.22
C LEU A 23 -23.83 41.90 14.70
N GLY A 24 -24.70 42.87 14.94
CA GLY A 24 -24.91 43.53 16.22
C GLY A 24 -25.63 42.70 17.29
N ARG A 25 -25.39 43.15 18.52
CA ARG A 25 -26.10 42.83 19.75
C ARG A 25 -27.61 43.01 19.60
N LEU A 26 -28.38 42.12 20.22
CA LEU A 26 -29.59 42.49 20.94
C LEU A 26 -29.67 41.71 22.25
N HIS A 27 -29.56 42.45 23.35
CA HIS A 27 -29.93 42.02 24.70
C HIS A 27 -31.44 41.83 24.79
N ARG A 28 -31.89 40.81 25.55
CA ARG A 28 -32.82 41.01 26.67
C ARG A 28 -32.92 39.78 27.57
N GLN A 29 -32.81 40.03 28.87
CA GLN A 29 -33.15 39.14 29.97
C GLN A 29 -34.67 38.92 30.03
N HIS A 30 -35.12 37.76 30.54
CA HIS A 30 -36.05 37.69 31.68
C HIS A 30 -36.20 36.24 32.19
N ARG A 31 -36.22 36.10 33.52
CA ARG A 31 -36.60 34.89 34.29
C ARG A 31 -38.13 34.80 34.39
N HIS A 32 -38.70 33.58 34.45
CA HIS A 32 -39.52 33.04 35.56
C HIS A 32 -40.39 31.83 35.13
N GLY A 33 -40.27 30.73 35.90
CA GLY A 33 -41.39 29.92 36.44
C GLY A 33 -42.19 28.95 35.54
N PRO A 34 -42.83 27.90 36.12
CA PRO A 34 -43.13 26.64 35.41
C PRO A 34 -44.63 26.23 35.30
N ILE A 35 -44.85 25.01 34.73
CA ILE A 35 -46.03 24.08 34.85
C ILE A 35 -47.11 24.21 33.71
N PRO A 36 -47.88 23.17 33.26
CA PRO A 36 -47.64 21.71 33.02
C PRO A 36 -48.16 21.16 31.66
N GLY A 37 -47.75 19.93 31.33
CA GLY A 37 -48.64 18.77 31.05
C GLY A 37 -49.42 18.66 29.73
N LEU A 38 -49.11 17.61 28.95
CA LEU A 38 -50.10 16.75 28.29
C LEU A 38 -49.40 15.47 27.79
N GLY A 39 -49.84 14.32 28.31
CA GLY A 39 -49.36 13.00 27.93
C GLY A 39 -50.12 12.40 26.75
N PHE A 40 -49.54 11.41 26.10
CA PHE A 40 -50.28 10.37 25.40
C PHE A 40 -49.60 9.02 25.53
N LEU A 41 -50.48 8.02 25.69
CA LEU A 41 -50.29 6.63 26.10
C LEU A 41 -49.44 5.78 25.15
N SER A 42 -48.60 4.93 25.75
CA SER A 42 -48.07 3.69 25.19
C SER A 42 -48.85 2.49 25.75
N SER A 43 -49.24 1.55 24.90
CA SER A 43 -49.66 0.21 25.34
C SER A 43 -48.97 -0.87 24.50
N LEU A 44 -48.18 -1.70 25.20
CA LEU A 44 -47.73 -3.01 24.77
C LEU A 44 -48.90 -4.00 24.77
N SER A 45 -48.84 -5.01 23.91
CA SER A 45 -49.22 -6.39 24.26
C SER A 45 -48.60 -7.39 23.28
N ALA A 46 -47.93 -8.40 23.85
CA ALA A 46 -47.43 -9.59 23.18
C ALA A 46 -48.54 -10.64 23.01
N LEU A 47 -48.38 -11.57 22.05
CA LEU A 47 -48.65 -13.02 22.15
C LEU A 47 -48.71 -13.69 20.76
N THR A 48 -47.83 -14.67 20.54
CA THR A 48 -48.03 -15.85 19.67
C THR A 48 -48.51 -17.03 20.55
N PRO A 49 -48.95 -18.23 20.06
CA PRO A 49 -48.86 -18.80 18.70
C PRO A 49 -50.14 -19.56 18.22
N HIS A 50 -50.19 -20.05 16.97
CA HIS A 50 -50.98 -21.24 16.65
C HIS A 50 -50.50 -21.99 15.39
N ARG A 51 -50.45 -23.33 15.52
CA ARG A 51 -50.30 -24.34 14.46
C ARG A 51 -51.61 -24.48 13.66
N GLY A 52 -51.50 -24.86 12.39
CA GLY A 52 -52.50 -25.73 11.76
C GLY A 52 -52.69 -25.58 10.26
N ALA A 53 -52.79 -26.74 9.60
CA ALA A 53 -53.56 -27.06 8.40
C ALA A 53 -52.79 -27.37 7.10
N ARG A 54 -52.98 -28.62 6.69
CA ARG A 54 -52.67 -29.30 5.43
C ARG A 54 -53.71 -28.95 4.36
N LEU A 55 -53.43 -29.30 3.09
CA LEU A 55 -54.32 -29.93 2.07
C LEU A 55 -53.55 -29.99 0.71
N PRO A 56 -53.98 -30.73 -0.33
CA PRO A 56 -53.87 -32.19 -0.47
C PRO A 56 -53.15 -32.64 -1.77
N ARG A 57 -52.94 -33.96 -1.88
CA ARG A 57 -52.52 -34.70 -3.09
C ARG A 57 -53.76 -35.14 -3.90
N HIS A 58 -53.65 -35.14 -5.24
CA HIS A 58 -53.87 -36.30 -6.13
C HIS A 58 -53.98 -35.85 -7.61
N CYS A 59 -53.15 -36.43 -8.49
CA CYS A 59 -53.60 -37.25 -9.63
C CYS A 59 -52.38 -37.75 -10.44
N LEU A 60 -52.40 -39.05 -10.71
CA LEU A 60 -51.44 -39.82 -11.49
C LEU A 60 -51.77 -39.72 -12.99
N LEU A 61 -50.76 -39.82 -13.85
CA LEU A 61 -50.69 -40.78 -14.98
C LEU A 61 -49.24 -40.78 -15.56
N PRO A 62 -48.80 -41.88 -16.21
CA PRO A 62 -47.39 -42.26 -16.27
C PRO A 62 -46.77 -42.15 -17.67
N GLY A 63 -45.43 -42.20 -17.69
CA GLY A 63 -44.67 -42.76 -18.79
C GLY A 63 -43.94 -41.74 -19.65
N ILE A 64 -42.62 -41.66 -19.45
CA ILE A 64 -41.60 -41.63 -20.52
C ILE A 64 -40.26 -42.05 -19.87
N ARG A 65 -39.55 -42.90 -20.58
CA ARG A 65 -38.29 -43.55 -20.20
C ARG A 65 -37.19 -42.53 -19.94
N LEU A 66 -36.52 -42.65 -18.80
CA LEU A 66 -35.24 -41.99 -18.53
C LEU A 66 -34.12 -42.74 -19.27
N SER A 67 -33.53 -42.11 -20.27
CA SER A 67 -32.20 -42.47 -20.76
C SER A 67 -31.17 -41.77 -19.88
N GLY A 68 -30.22 -42.54 -19.37
CA GLY A 68 -29.21 -42.09 -18.45
C GLY A 68 -28.26 -41.09 -19.10
N TRP A 69 -28.08 -39.95 -18.43
CA TRP A 69 -26.90 -39.13 -18.57
C TRP A 69 -26.19 -39.17 -17.21
N SER A 70 -25.14 -39.98 -17.19
CA SER A 70 -24.12 -40.03 -16.16
C SER A 70 -23.60 -38.61 -15.90
N ARG A 71 -23.68 -38.18 -14.64
CA ARG A 71 -22.93 -37.03 -14.14
C ARG A 71 -21.44 -37.38 -14.21
N GLN A 72 -20.77 -37.01 -15.29
CA GLN A 72 -19.33 -36.87 -15.27
C GLN A 72 -18.99 -35.59 -14.51
N LEU A 73 -18.52 -35.80 -13.30
CA LEU A 73 -17.81 -34.83 -12.48
C LEU A 73 -16.54 -34.44 -13.26
N VAL A 74 -16.58 -33.34 -14.01
CA VAL A 74 -15.38 -32.77 -14.62
C VAL A 74 -14.61 -32.06 -13.50
N ILE A 75 -13.77 -32.82 -12.80
CA ILE A 75 -12.63 -32.26 -12.07
C ILE A 75 -11.64 -31.82 -13.14
N ARG A 76 -11.73 -30.56 -13.58
CA ARG A 76 -10.62 -29.95 -14.31
C ARG A 76 -9.48 -29.77 -13.31
N GLN A 77 -8.51 -30.67 -13.41
CA GLN A 77 -7.17 -30.45 -12.87
C GLN A 77 -6.70 -29.08 -13.34
N PHE A 78 -6.37 -28.22 -12.37
CA PHE A 78 -5.56 -27.04 -12.66
C PHE A 78 -4.28 -27.52 -13.33
N GLY A 79 -4.09 -27.06 -14.57
CA GLY A 79 -2.93 -27.40 -15.38
C GLY A 79 -1.67 -27.05 -14.59
N HIS A 80 -0.79 -28.04 -14.47
CA HIS A 80 0.60 -27.83 -14.12
C HIS A 80 1.18 -26.79 -15.08
N SER A 81 1.80 -25.74 -14.54
CA SER A 81 2.70 -24.88 -15.29
C SER A 81 3.70 -25.75 -16.05
N PRO A 82 4.01 -25.43 -17.32
CA PRO A 82 5.04 -26.16 -18.03
C PRO A 82 6.36 -25.99 -17.26
N ASN A 83 6.96 -27.13 -16.95
CA ASN A 83 8.26 -27.26 -16.32
C ASN A 83 9.29 -26.62 -17.24
N LEU A 84 9.57 -25.33 -17.04
CA LEU A 84 10.74 -24.67 -17.60
C LEU A 84 11.93 -25.32 -16.91
N SER A 85 12.53 -26.29 -17.59
CA SER A 85 13.85 -26.80 -17.25
C SER A 85 14.80 -25.61 -17.32
N SER A 86 15.08 -25.05 -16.14
CA SER A 86 16.09 -24.01 -15.97
C SER A 86 17.42 -24.56 -16.48
N PRO A 87 18.17 -23.83 -17.33
CA PRO A 87 19.53 -24.22 -17.64
C PRO A 87 20.29 -24.31 -16.31
N ALA A 88 20.94 -25.45 -16.09
CA ALA A 88 21.71 -25.71 -14.88
C ALA A 88 22.69 -24.55 -14.64
N ARG A 89 22.43 -23.75 -13.61
CA ARG A 89 23.33 -22.70 -13.14
C ARG A 89 24.70 -23.32 -12.88
N THR A 90 25.74 -22.65 -13.35
CA THR A 90 27.10 -22.91 -12.86
C THR A 90 27.07 -22.69 -11.35
N MET A 91 27.38 -23.74 -10.59
CA MET A 91 27.10 -23.93 -9.16
C MET A 91 27.88 -22.95 -8.24
N GLY A 92 27.49 -21.67 -8.22
CA GLY A 92 27.89 -20.72 -7.18
C GLY A 92 26.87 -20.70 -6.04
N ILE A 93 27.36 -20.65 -4.79
CA ILE A 93 26.52 -20.47 -3.60
C ILE A 93 25.95 -19.04 -3.63
N MET A 94 24.62 -18.89 -3.65
CA MET A 94 23.94 -17.59 -3.63
C MET A 94 23.79 -17.06 -2.21
N LYS A 95 24.38 -15.89 -1.94
CA LYS A 95 24.31 -15.19 -0.65
C LYS A 95 23.44 -13.94 -0.74
N LEU A 96 22.39 -13.91 0.07
CA LEU A 96 21.44 -12.79 0.16
C LEU A 96 21.60 -12.01 1.47
N GLY A 97 21.72 -10.69 1.38
CA GLY A 97 21.68 -9.77 2.52
C GLY A 97 20.32 -9.07 2.66
N VAL A 98 19.75 -9.02 3.86
CA VAL A 98 18.55 -8.21 4.16
C VAL A 98 18.90 -7.13 5.19
N PHE A 99 18.92 -5.87 4.76
CA PHE A 99 19.26 -4.71 5.57
C PHE A 99 17.99 -4.05 6.13
N GLY A 100 17.95 -3.82 7.44
CA GLY A 100 16.73 -3.42 8.14
C GLY A 100 15.81 -4.60 8.46
N ALA A 101 16.38 -5.79 8.65
CA ALA A 101 15.64 -7.06 8.82
C ALA A 101 14.67 -7.09 10.04
N THR A 102 14.87 -6.21 11.02
CA THR A 102 14.03 -6.08 12.22
C THR A 102 12.86 -5.12 12.06
N GLY A 103 12.84 -4.28 11.02
CA GLY A 103 11.75 -3.35 10.74
C GLY A 103 10.49 -4.03 10.22
N GLN A 104 9.38 -3.29 10.12
CA GLN A 104 8.11 -3.82 9.60
C GLN A 104 8.25 -4.39 8.18
N VAL A 105 8.83 -3.61 7.26
CA VAL A 105 9.09 -4.07 5.88
C VAL A 105 10.11 -5.22 5.87
N GLY A 106 11.18 -5.15 6.66
CA GLY A 106 12.18 -6.23 6.76
C GLY A 106 11.58 -7.55 7.23
N ARG A 107 10.63 -7.54 8.17
CA ARG A 107 9.87 -8.72 8.57
C ARG A 107 9.05 -9.28 7.41
N VAL A 108 8.34 -8.42 6.67
CA VAL A 108 7.56 -8.86 5.50
C VAL A 108 8.48 -9.42 4.41
N MET A 109 9.66 -8.82 4.16
CA MET A 109 10.67 -9.34 3.24
C MET A 109 11.10 -10.75 3.64
N ARG A 110 11.45 -10.99 4.91
CA ARG A 110 11.82 -12.33 5.39
C ARG A 110 10.70 -13.35 5.20
N THR A 111 9.46 -12.98 5.52
CA THR A 111 8.30 -13.84 5.28
C THR A 111 8.14 -14.17 3.80
N LEU A 112 8.23 -13.17 2.92
CA LEU A 112 8.06 -13.35 1.48
C LEU A 112 9.18 -14.18 0.85
N LEU A 113 10.44 -13.97 1.23
CA LEU A 113 11.56 -14.77 0.75
C LEU A 113 11.37 -16.26 1.09
N ALA A 114 10.85 -16.55 2.29
CA ALA A 114 10.50 -17.90 2.72
C ALA A 114 9.31 -18.47 1.94
N GLU A 115 8.17 -17.75 1.89
CA GLU A 115 6.94 -18.17 1.19
C GLU A 115 7.19 -18.45 -0.30
N ARG A 116 8.10 -17.69 -0.91
CA ARG A 116 8.42 -17.77 -2.33
C ARG A 116 9.59 -18.70 -2.64
N HIS A 117 10.14 -19.38 -1.62
CA HIS A 117 11.27 -20.29 -1.75
C HIS A 117 12.44 -19.66 -2.51
N PHE A 118 12.78 -18.42 -2.15
CA PHE A 118 13.85 -17.68 -2.83
C PHE A 118 15.16 -18.51 -2.79
N PRO A 119 15.86 -18.66 -3.93
CA PRO A 119 16.96 -19.62 -4.07
C PRO A 119 18.28 -19.11 -3.48
N ALA A 120 18.27 -18.67 -2.21
CA ALA A 120 19.48 -18.30 -1.48
C ALA A 120 20.01 -19.50 -0.67
N ASP A 121 21.27 -19.84 -0.89
CA ASP A 121 22.00 -20.85 -0.11
C ASP A 121 22.37 -20.32 1.28
N GLU A 122 22.66 -19.02 1.38
CA GLU A 122 22.98 -18.32 2.63
C GLU A 122 22.21 -17.01 2.73
N VAL A 123 21.64 -16.71 3.90
CA VAL A 123 20.98 -15.45 4.18
C VAL A 123 21.61 -14.77 5.38
N ARG A 124 21.95 -13.48 5.22
CA ARG A 124 22.52 -12.62 6.26
C ARG A 124 21.56 -11.48 6.57
N PHE A 125 21.37 -11.20 7.86
CA PHE A 125 20.47 -10.13 8.31
C PHE A 125 21.28 -8.99 8.91
N PHE A 126 20.99 -7.77 8.49
CA PHE A 126 21.69 -6.57 8.95
C PHE A 126 20.71 -5.59 9.58
N ALA A 127 21.12 -4.95 10.66
CA ALA A 127 20.39 -3.86 11.30
C ALA A 127 21.37 -2.90 12.00
N SER A 128 20.85 -1.90 12.71
CA SER A 128 21.69 -1.04 13.54
C SER A 128 22.29 -1.82 14.73
N ALA A 129 23.33 -1.25 15.35
CA ALA A 129 23.95 -1.79 16.57
C ALA A 129 22.95 -2.13 17.69
N ARG A 130 21.80 -1.43 17.78
CA ARG A 130 20.74 -1.73 18.76
C ARG A 130 20.10 -3.11 18.53
N SER A 131 20.03 -3.55 17.28
CA SER A 131 19.41 -4.81 16.87
C SER A 131 20.42 -5.92 16.60
N ALA A 132 21.71 -5.60 16.47
CA ALA A 132 22.76 -6.59 16.28
C ALA A 132 22.80 -7.60 17.45
N GLY A 133 23.11 -8.86 17.13
CA GLY A 133 23.10 -9.98 18.07
C GLY A 133 21.73 -10.61 18.31
N GLN A 134 20.63 -9.97 17.88
CA GLN A 134 19.31 -10.62 17.90
C GLN A 134 19.31 -11.83 16.96
N LYS A 135 18.61 -12.89 17.35
CA LYS A 135 18.38 -14.05 16.49
C LYS A 135 17.01 -13.96 15.86
N LEU A 136 16.96 -14.09 14.54
CA LEU A 136 15.71 -14.09 13.79
C LEU A 136 15.52 -15.46 13.15
N SER A 137 14.32 -16.03 13.32
CA SER A 137 13.94 -17.26 12.66
C SER A 137 13.99 -17.10 11.13
N TRP A 138 14.49 -18.14 10.47
CA TRP A 138 14.62 -18.25 9.04
C TRP A 138 14.28 -19.67 8.60
N ASN A 139 13.43 -19.78 7.56
CA ASN A 139 13.05 -21.06 6.97
C ASN A 139 13.01 -20.88 5.45
N ASN A 140 13.86 -21.62 4.74
CA ASN A 140 13.96 -21.63 3.28
C ASN A 140 13.39 -22.94 2.68
N GLY A 141 12.54 -23.65 3.43
CA GLY A 141 12.01 -24.96 3.07
C GLY A 141 12.90 -26.16 3.44
N SER A 142 14.16 -25.96 3.87
CA SER A 142 15.03 -27.05 4.35
C SER A 142 14.98 -27.28 5.87
N GLY A 143 14.14 -26.51 6.59
CA GLY A 143 13.97 -26.59 8.04
C GLY A 143 14.02 -25.22 8.71
N ASP A 144 13.67 -25.17 10.00
CA ASP A 144 13.79 -23.96 10.80
C ASP A 144 15.25 -23.74 11.22
N SER A 145 15.73 -22.51 11.05
CA SER A 145 17.05 -22.07 11.46
C SER A 145 16.97 -20.69 12.12
N GLU A 146 18.04 -20.27 12.78
CA GLU A 146 18.18 -18.92 13.32
C GLU A 146 19.36 -18.22 12.65
N VAL A 147 19.14 -16.98 12.21
CA VAL A 147 20.19 -16.12 11.67
C VAL A 147 20.44 -14.98 12.67
N VAL A 148 21.70 -14.81 13.05
CA VAL A 148 22.12 -13.70 13.92
C VAL A 148 22.14 -12.41 13.11
N VAL A 149 21.51 -11.37 13.64
CA VAL A 149 21.52 -10.03 13.04
C VAL A 149 22.90 -9.41 13.25
N GLU A 150 23.52 -9.03 12.14
CA GLU A 150 24.80 -8.33 12.08
C GLU A 150 24.60 -6.81 12.17
N ASP A 151 25.61 -6.11 12.71
CA ASP A 151 25.62 -4.65 12.71
C ASP A 151 26.06 -4.14 11.33
N THR A 152 25.16 -3.43 10.65
CA THR A 152 25.41 -2.84 9.32
C THR A 152 26.69 -1.99 9.30
N ALA A 153 27.02 -1.28 10.39
CA ALA A 153 28.15 -0.36 10.39
C ALA A 153 29.51 -1.07 10.33
N THR A 154 29.60 -2.27 10.89
CA THR A 154 30.86 -2.99 11.13
C THR A 154 30.98 -4.30 10.35
N ALA A 155 29.89 -4.78 9.75
CA ALA A 155 29.90 -6.03 8.98
C ALA A 155 30.75 -5.95 7.70
N ASP A 156 31.31 -7.10 7.31
CA ASP A 156 31.95 -7.29 6.00
C ASP A 156 30.90 -7.69 4.96
N PHE A 157 30.83 -6.95 3.86
CA PHE A 157 29.86 -7.17 2.79
C PHE A 157 30.39 -8.07 1.67
N ALA A 158 31.66 -8.50 1.74
CA ALA A 158 32.25 -9.36 0.73
C ALA A 158 31.47 -10.67 0.55
N GLY A 159 31.29 -11.06 -0.72
CA GLY A 159 30.62 -12.30 -1.10
C GLY A 159 29.09 -12.27 -1.05
N LEU A 160 28.45 -11.14 -0.73
CA LEU A 160 27.02 -10.96 -0.99
C LEU A 160 26.79 -10.85 -2.51
N ASP A 161 25.80 -11.58 -3.03
CA ASP A 161 25.39 -11.49 -4.44
C ASP A 161 24.25 -10.49 -4.61
N ILE A 162 23.29 -10.51 -3.68
CA ILE A 162 22.12 -9.63 -3.68
C ILE A 162 21.94 -9.05 -2.29
N ALA A 163 21.62 -7.76 -2.21
CA ALA A 163 21.34 -7.08 -0.96
C ALA A 163 20.03 -6.28 -1.04
N ILE A 164 19.04 -6.65 -0.26
CA ILE A 164 17.75 -5.96 -0.18
C ILE A 164 17.77 -5.01 1.01
N PHE A 165 17.59 -3.72 0.74
CA PHE A 165 17.62 -2.66 1.74
C PHE A 165 16.22 -2.18 2.09
N SER A 166 15.93 -2.08 3.38
CA SER A 166 14.79 -1.34 3.93
C SER A 166 15.16 -0.71 5.27
N ALA A 167 16.27 0.04 5.29
CA ALA A 167 16.87 0.64 6.48
C ALA A 167 16.84 2.18 6.52
N GLY A 168 16.06 2.81 5.61
CA GLY A 168 15.93 4.26 5.49
C GLY A 168 16.99 4.91 4.59
N GLY A 169 16.69 6.13 4.11
CA GLY A 169 17.48 6.80 3.08
C GLY A 169 18.88 7.23 3.54
N GLY A 170 19.07 7.59 4.81
CA GLY A 170 20.39 7.92 5.36
C GLY A 170 21.33 6.71 5.31
N THR A 171 20.90 5.59 5.91
CA THR A 171 21.60 4.31 5.86
C THR A 171 21.89 3.87 4.43
N SER A 172 20.92 3.99 3.52
CA SER A 172 21.11 3.62 2.12
C SER A 172 22.20 4.44 1.44
N ARG A 173 22.22 5.77 1.63
CA ARG A 173 23.28 6.63 1.05
C ARG A 173 24.68 6.27 1.53
N GLU A 174 24.80 5.82 2.77
CA GLU A 174 26.09 5.42 3.35
C GLU A 174 26.52 4.03 2.89
N PHE A 175 25.63 3.04 2.96
CA PHE A 175 26.00 1.63 2.83
C PHE A 175 25.72 1.01 1.46
N ALA A 176 24.69 1.47 0.71
CA ALA A 176 24.40 0.91 -0.60
C ALA A 176 25.60 0.99 -1.57
N PRO A 177 26.35 2.11 -1.66
CA PRO A 177 27.54 2.16 -2.53
C PRO A 177 28.65 1.22 -2.08
N ARG A 178 28.82 1.03 -0.76
CA ARG A 178 29.84 0.12 -0.19
C ARG A 178 29.50 -1.34 -0.48
N VAL A 179 28.23 -1.71 -0.35
CA VAL A 179 27.74 -3.06 -0.66
C VAL A 179 27.82 -3.34 -2.16
N ALA A 180 27.44 -2.38 -3.01
CA ALA A 180 27.59 -2.50 -4.46
C ALA A 180 29.06 -2.62 -4.89
N ALA A 181 29.96 -1.83 -4.29
CA ALA A 181 31.40 -1.91 -4.54
C ALA A 181 32.02 -3.25 -4.10
N ALA A 182 31.39 -3.96 -3.15
CA ALA A 182 31.78 -5.30 -2.72
C ALA A 182 31.28 -6.41 -3.66
N GLY A 183 30.52 -6.08 -4.71
CA GLY A 183 30.08 -7.00 -5.77
C GLY A 183 28.60 -7.35 -5.76
N ALA A 184 27.85 -6.97 -4.72
CA ALA A 184 26.43 -7.29 -4.62
C ALA A 184 25.56 -6.37 -5.50
N VAL A 185 24.46 -6.88 -6.03
CA VAL A 185 23.39 -6.04 -6.56
C VAL A 185 22.51 -5.55 -5.42
N VAL A 186 22.40 -4.23 -5.25
CA VAL A 186 21.60 -3.61 -4.20
C VAL A 186 20.20 -3.29 -4.71
N ILE A 187 19.17 -3.71 -3.98
CA ILE A 187 17.77 -3.35 -4.21
C ILE A 187 17.30 -2.50 -3.02
N ASP A 188 17.14 -1.19 -3.23
CA ASP A 188 16.89 -0.24 -2.14
C ASP A 188 15.44 0.23 -2.03
N ASN A 189 14.78 -0.16 -0.94
CA ASN A 189 13.47 0.33 -0.51
C ASN A 189 13.57 1.62 0.31
N SER A 190 14.18 2.64 -0.29
CA SER A 190 14.21 4.01 0.22
C SER A 190 14.09 5.03 -0.91
N SER A 191 13.91 6.31 -0.56
CA SER A 191 13.89 7.40 -1.54
C SER A 191 15.29 7.83 -1.99
N ALA A 192 16.37 7.29 -1.42
CA ALA A 192 17.74 7.78 -1.60
C ALA A 192 18.17 7.87 -3.06
N TRP A 193 17.82 6.87 -3.86
CA TRP A 193 18.32 6.70 -5.23
C TRP A 193 17.27 6.90 -6.32
N ARG A 194 16.00 7.11 -5.95
CA ARG A 194 14.88 7.10 -6.93
C ARG A 194 15.01 8.15 -8.03
N ARG A 195 15.59 9.31 -7.69
CA ARG A 195 15.83 10.42 -8.63
C ARG A 195 17.19 10.36 -9.34
N ASP A 196 18.07 9.44 -8.97
CA ASP A 196 19.38 9.30 -9.58
C ASP A 196 19.23 8.77 -11.01
N PRO A 197 19.79 9.43 -12.05
CA PRO A 197 19.68 8.98 -13.44
C PRO A 197 20.42 7.66 -13.71
N ASP A 198 21.42 7.32 -12.88
CA ASP A 198 22.24 6.10 -13.00
C ASP A 198 21.70 4.93 -12.17
N VAL A 199 20.52 5.10 -11.55
CA VAL A 199 19.84 4.05 -10.77
C VAL A 199 18.45 3.82 -11.36
N PRO A 200 18.13 2.61 -11.86
CA PRO A 200 16.81 2.30 -12.37
C PRO A 200 15.78 2.28 -11.23
N LEU A 201 14.56 2.72 -11.52
CA LEU A 201 13.42 2.72 -10.59
C LEU A 201 12.39 1.72 -11.12
N VAL A 202 12.26 0.57 -10.48
CA VAL A 202 11.66 -0.61 -11.14
C VAL A 202 10.46 -1.16 -10.40
N VAL A 203 9.36 -1.38 -11.13
CA VAL A 203 8.27 -2.27 -10.71
C VAL A 203 8.38 -3.55 -11.53
N SER A 204 8.46 -4.70 -10.86
CA SER A 204 8.91 -5.97 -11.45
C SER A 204 8.18 -6.43 -12.72
N GLU A 205 6.90 -6.11 -12.85
CA GLU A 205 6.04 -6.50 -13.97
C GLU A 205 5.73 -5.35 -14.93
N VAL A 206 6.35 -4.18 -14.73
CA VAL A 206 6.08 -2.96 -15.50
C VAL A 206 7.25 -2.59 -16.39
N ASN A 207 8.46 -2.53 -15.82
CA ASN A 207 9.70 -2.19 -16.52
C ASN A 207 10.87 -3.12 -16.12
N PRO A 208 10.70 -4.46 -16.11
CA PRO A 208 11.73 -5.42 -15.68
C PRO A 208 13.06 -5.28 -16.44
N GLU A 209 13.03 -4.84 -17.70
CA GLU A 209 14.20 -4.64 -18.53
C GLU A 209 15.17 -3.58 -18.00
N ASP A 210 14.71 -2.70 -17.10
CA ASP A 210 15.56 -1.69 -16.48
C ASP A 210 16.45 -2.26 -15.38
N VAL A 211 16.18 -3.47 -14.88
CA VAL A 211 17.03 -4.15 -13.87
C VAL A 211 18.47 -4.26 -14.37
N ALA A 212 18.68 -4.57 -15.65
CA ALA A 212 20.01 -4.69 -16.25
C ALA A 212 20.75 -3.33 -16.39
N LYS A 213 20.02 -2.21 -16.36
CA LYS A 213 20.56 -0.85 -16.58
C LYS A 213 20.96 -0.19 -15.25
N ARG A 214 21.83 -0.86 -14.49
CA ARG A 214 22.25 -0.47 -13.12
C ARG A 214 23.75 -0.17 -13.03
N PRO A 215 24.28 0.90 -13.67
CA PRO A 215 25.72 1.19 -13.66
C PRO A 215 26.32 1.40 -12.26
N LYS A 216 25.50 1.80 -11.27
CA LYS A 216 25.93 1.91 -9.86
C LYS A 216 25.81 0.61 -9.06
N GLY A 217 25.36 -0.49 -9.67
CA GLY A 217 25.04 -1.74 -8.98
C GLY A 217 23.81 -1.65 -8.05
N ILE A 218 23.04 -0.56 -8.15
CA ILE A 218 21.88 -0.27 -7.29
C ILE A 218 20.64 -0.22 -8.17
N ILE A 219 19.52 -0.75 -7.66
CA ILE A 219 18.17 -0.65 -8.19
C ILE A 219 17.31 -0.02 -7.10
N ALA A 220 16.55 1.03 -7.44
CA ALA A 220 15.64 1.66 -6.51
C ALA A 220 14.25 1.01 -6.54
N ASN A 221 13.71 0.71 -5.36
CA ASN A 221 12.33 0.27 -5.19
C ASN A 221 11.40 1.50 -5.06
N PRO A 222 10.30 1.56 -5.82
CA PRO A 222 9.38 2.71 -5.83
C PRO A 222 8.68 3.04 -4.51
N ASN A 223 8.05 4.22 -4.48
CA ASN A 223 7.12 4.66 -3.45
C ASN A 223 5.90 3.73 -3.43
N CYS A 224 5.48 3.33 -2.23
CA CYS A 224 4.38 2.40 -2.03
C CYS A 224 3.06 2.84 -2.68
N THR A 225 2.76 4.13 -2.67
CA THR A 225 1.55 4.70 -3.28
C THR A 225 1.61 4.65 -4.80
N THR A 226 2.75 5.05 -5.37
CA THR A 226 2.95 4.97 -6.84
C THR A 226 2.86 3.51 -7.29
N MET A 227 3.54 2.61 -6.58
CA MET A 227 3.60 1.19 -6.88
C MET A 227 2.24 0.49 -6.91
N ALA A 228 1.28 0.92 -6.07
CA ALA A 228 -0.08 0.39 -6.06
C ALA A 228 -0.83 0.62 -7.39
N ALA A 229 -0.45 1.66 -8.14
CA ALA A 229 -1.09 2.01 -9.41
C ALA A 229 -0.33 1.48 -10.64
N MET A 230 0.98 1.22 -10.54
CA MET A 230 1.80 0.93 -11.73
C MET A 230 1.39 -0.36 -12.47
N PRO A 231 1.14 -1.51 -11.81
CA PRO A 231 0.66 -2.72 -12.51
C PRO A 231 -0.71 -2.53 -13.18
N VAL A 232 -1.52 -1.59 -12.69
CA VAL A 232 -2.82 -1.22 -13.29
C VAL A 232 -2.61 -0.27 -14.46
N LEU A 233 -1.79 0.77 -14.30
CA LEU A 233 -1.61 1.81 -15.31
C LEU A 233 -0.81 1.34 -16.52
N LYS A 234 0.17 0.46 -16.34
CA LYS A 234 1.02 -0.05 -17.43
C LYS A 234 0.23 -0.67 -18.60
N PRO A 235 -0.63 -1.69 -18.39
CA PRO A 235 -1.39 -2.28 -19.50
C PRO A 235 -2.36 -1.30 -20.16
N LEU A 236 -2.90 -0.31 -19.42
CA LEU A 236 -3.76 0.73 -19.98
C LEU A 236 -2.95 1.74 -20.82
N HIS A 237 -1.74 2.09 -20.35
CA HIS A 237 -0.80 2.92 -21.08
C HIS A 237 -0.36 2.23 -22.38
N ASP A 238 -0.02 0.94 -22.33
CA ASP A 238 0.39 0.19 -23.52
C ASP A 238 -0.72 0.11 -24.57
N ALA A 239 -1.98 0.03 -24.13
CA ALA A 239 -3.13 -0.04 -25.01
C ALA A 239 -3.55 1.32 -25.61
N ALA A 240 -3.45 2.41 -24.85
CA ALA A 240 -4.07 3.68 -25.24
C ALA A 240 -3.20 4.94 -25.04
N GLY A 241 -1.97 4.80 -24.55
CA GLY A 241 -1.03 5.91 -24.34
C GLY A 241 -1.50 6.88 -23.25
N LEU A 242 -1.21 6.56 -21.99
CA LEU A 242 -1.47 7.46 -20.84
C LEU A 242 -0.82 8.83 -21.03
N THR A 243 -1.58 9.90 -20.79
CA THR A 243 -1.13 11.31 -20.97
C THR A 243 -1.31 12.17 -19.72
N ARG A 244 -2.32 11.90 -18.89
CA ARG A 244 -2.60 12.66 -17.66
C ARG A 244 -3.12 11.76 -16.55
N LEU A 245 -2.71 12.07 -15.33
CA LEU A 245 -3.21 11.50 -14.09
C LEU A 245 -3.69 12.59 -13.14
N VAL A 246 -4.88 12.41 -12.57
CA VAL A 246 -5.33 13.10 -11.36
C VAL A 246 -5.62 12.04 -10.30
N VAL A 247 -4.95 12.15 -9.16
CA VAL A 247 -4.95 11.10 -8.13
C VAL A 247 -5.28 11.68 -6.76
N ALA A 248 -6.22 11.07 -6.07
CA ALA A 248 -6.44 11.29 -4.64
C ALA A 248 -6.18 9.97 -3.89
N THR A 249 -5.27 10.01 -2.92
CA THR A 249 -4.87 8.80 -2.21
C THR A 249 -5.59 8.66 -0.88
N TYR A 250 -5.61 7.43 -0.38
CA TYR A 250 -6.17 7.02 0.90
C TYR A 250 -5.12 6.13 1.57
N GLN A 251 -4.11 6.77 2.14
CA GLN A 251 -2.90 6.11 2.66
C GLN A 251 -3.10 5.61 4.09
N ALA A 252 -2.76 4.35 4.30
CA ALA A 252 -2.68 3.71 5.60
C ALA A 252 -1.50 4.19 6.46
N VAL A 253 -1.65 4.05 7.78
CA VAL A 253 -0.70 4.51 8.79
C VAL A 253 0.60 3.71 8.83
N SER A 254 0.61 2.45 8.39
CA SER A 254 1.84 1.65 8.29
C SER A 254 2.85 2.19 7.29
N GLY A 255 2.45 3.07 6.36
CA GLY A 255 3.39 3.83 5.53
C GLY A 255 4.29 4.77 6.34
N SER A 256 3.89 5.13 7.56
CA SER A 256 4.70 5.89 8.53
C SER A 256 5.41 5.00 9.55
N GLY A 257 5.51 3.70 9.28
CA GLY A 257 6.15 2.73 10.15
C GLY A 257 5.39 2.45 11.46
N VAL A 258 6.11 1.91 12.43
CA VAL A 258 5.56 1.51 13.75
C VAL A 258 4.95 2.71 14.49
N ALA A 259 5.52 3.91 14.33
CA ALA A 259 5.01 5.11 14.97
C ALA A 259 3.60 5.49 14.49
N GLY A 260 3.32 5.35 13.19
CA GLY A 260 1.99 5.59 12.64
C GLY A 260 0.96 4.58 13.12
N VAL A 261 1.33 3.29 13.12
CA VAL A 261 0.48 2.21 13.65
C VAL A 261 0.13 2.46 15.11
N ARG A 262 1.14 2.77 15.94
CA ARG A 262 0.94 3.07 17.37
C ARG A 262 0.02 4.28 17.56
N ALA A 263 0.25 5.38 16.84
CA ALA A 263 -0.56 6.59 16.95
C ALA A 263 -2.04 6.33 16.65
N LEU A 264 -2.36 5.55 15.61
CA LEU A 264 -3.75 5.15 15.34
C LEU A 264 -4.32 4.30 16.47
N THR A 265 -3.59 3.27 16.92
CA THR A 265 -4.05 2.40 18.02
C THR A 265 -4.35 3.20 19.28
N ASP A 266 -3.38 4.00 19.75
CA ASP A 266 -3.49 4.74 20.99
C ASP A 266 -4.67 5.73 20.93
N GLN A 267 -4.79 6.51 19.84
CA GLN A 267 -5.88 7.47 19.66
C GLN A 267 -7.25 6.80 19.54
N THR A 268 -7.36 5.64 18.89
CA THR A 268 -8.62 4.89 18.80
C THR A 268 -9.02 4.29 20.16
N THR A 269 -8.05 3.84 20.97
CA THR A 269 -8.35 3.25 22.29
C THR A 269 -8.62 4.26 23.39
N ALA A 270 -8.26 5.53 23.18
CA ALA A 270 -8.40 6.59 24.18
C ALA A 270 -9.82 7.18 24.30
N ILE A 271 -10.76 6.80 23.42
CA ILE A 271 -12.12 7.31 23.40
C ILE A 271 -13.12 6.27 23.94
N ASP A 272 -13.95 6.69 24.91
CA ASP A 272 -14.95 5.81 25.52
C ASP A 272 -16.21 5.64 24.64
N ASP A 273 -16.67 6.72 24.01
CA ASP A 273 -17.84 6.73 23.12
C ASP A 273 -17.49 7.28 21.72
N PRO A 274 -16.98 6.43 20.81
CA PRO A 274 -16.70 6.84 19.42
C PRO A 274 -17.94 7.33 18.67
N ALA A 275 -19.15 6.90 19.04
CA ALA A 275 -20.36 7.30 18.33
C ALA A 275 -20.69 8.79 18.55
N GLY A 276 -20.29 9.35 19.69
CA GLY A 276 -20.40 10.77 20.00
C GLY A 276 -19.70 11.70 18.98
N LEU A 277 -18.67 11.20 18.28
CA LEU A 277 -17.97 11.96 17.23
C LEU A 277 -18.86 12.33 16.04
N ALA A 278 -20.01 11.67 15.87
CA ALA A 278 -21.01 12.06 14.87
C ALA A 278 -21.62 13.46 15.14
N LEU A 279 -21.54 13.95 16.39
CA LEU A 279 -22.08 15.25 16.80
C LEU A 279 -20.98 16.26 17.16
N ASP A 280 -19.86 15.79 17.71
CA ASP A 280 -18.71 16.64 18.06
C ASP A 280 -17.37 15.94 17.81
N GLY A 281 -16.66 16.34 16.76
CA GLY A 281 -15.35 15.78 16.39
C GLY A 281 -14.20 16.12 17.36
N ARG A 282 -14.43 16.94 18.38
CA ARG A 282 -13.40 17.28 19.40
C ARG A 282 -13.29 16.23 20.51
N GLY A 283 -14.15 15.21 20.49
CA GLY A 283 -14.25 14.20 21.54
C GLY A 283 -13.09 13.19 21.62
N VAL A 284 -12.08 13.26 20.74
CA VAL A 284 -10.91 12.38 20.78
C VAL A 284 -9.81 13.02 21.66
N PRO A 285 -9.54 12.51 22.87
CA PRO A 285 -8.40 12.96 23.66
C PRO A 285 -7.11 12.52 22.98
N VAL A 286 -6.29 13.48 22.53
CA VAL A 286 -5.06 13.19 21.79
C VAL A 286 -3.87 13.66 22.60
N ALA A 287 -3.16 12.72 23.21
CA ALA A 287 -1.92 12.99 23.94
C ALA A 287 -0.69 13.02 23.01
N ASP A 288 -0.66 12.16 22.00
CA ASP A 288 0.43 12.03 21.04
C ASP A 288 -0.15 11.95 19.61
N LEU A 289 0.34 12.83 18.73
CA LEU A 289 0.00 12.83 17.30
C LEU A 289 0.82 11.82 16.50
N GLY A 290 1.90 11.29 17.09
CA GLY A 290 2.89 10.51 16.37
C GLY A 290 3.48 11.31 15.20
N PRO A 291 3.58 10.73 13.99
CA PRO A 291 4.17 11.39 12.83
C PRO A 291 3.18 12.29 12.05
N TYR A 292 2.04 12.66 12.64
CA TYR A 292 0.96 13.39 11.96
C TYR A 292 0.82 14.84 12.45
N VAL A 293 0.27 15.71 11.60
CA VAL A 293 0.03 17.13 11.92
C VAL A 293 -1.27 17.37 12.70
N ALA A 294 -2.13 16.36 12.76
CA ALA A 294 -3.43 16.37 13.44
C ALA A 294 -3.83 14.91 13.79
N PRO A 295 -4.85 14.69 14.63
CA PRO A 295 -5.29 13.34 15.00
C PRO A 295 -5.62 12.50 13.77
N ILE A 296 -5.15 11.25 13.73
CA ILE A 296 -5.38 10.32 12.62
C ILE A 296 -6.61 9.44 12.87
N ALA A 297 -6.89 9.06 14.12
CA ALA A 297 -8.06 8.27 14.44
C ALA A 297 -9.34 9.01 14.05
N PHE A 298 -10.24 8.30 13.35
CA PHE A 298 -11.53 8.84 12.91
C PHE A 298 -11.45 10.09 12.02
N ASN A 299 -10.33 10.30 11.33
CA ASN A 299 -10.08 11.51 10.55
C ASN A 299 -9.42 11.22 9.18
N ALA A 300 -9.47 12.17 8.26
CA ALA A 300 -8.75 12.15 6.99
C ALA A 300 -7.83 13.37 6.90
N LEU A 301 -6.52 13.14 6.81
CA LEU A 301 -5.50 14.18 6.86
C LEU A 301 -4.90 14.43 5.47
N PRO A 302 -5.20 15.55 4.80
CA PRO A 302 -4.73 15.84 3.45
C PRO A 302 -3.28 16.37 3.43
N VAL A 303 -2.40 15.75 4.22
CA VAL A 303 -0.97 16.04 4.29
C VAL A 303 -0.24 14.73 4.56
N ALA A 304 0.63 14.31 3.64
CA ALA A 304 1.53 13.19 3.83
C ALA A 304 2.93 13.58 3.35
N GLY A 305 3.95 13.38 4.20
CA GLY A 305 5.30 13.84 3.89
C GLY A 305 5.52 15.29 4.29
N ASN A 306 6.57 15.91 3.74
CA ASN A 306 6.98 17.28 4.05
C ASN A 306 6.70 18.18 2.84
N PHE A 307 6.26 19.42 3.09
CA PHE A 307 6.15 20.43 2.05
C PHE A 307 7.52 20.68 1.39
N VAL A 308 7.52 20.76 0.07
CA VAL A 308 8.71 21.04 -0.73
C VAL A 308 8.87 22.56 -0.87
N ASP A 309 10.08 23.06 -0.60
CA ASP A 309 10.41 24.49 -0.70
C ASP A 309 10.72 24.89 -2.16
N ASP A 310 9.72 24.74 -3.03
CA ASP A 310 9.80 25.12 -4.45
C ASP A 310 8.62 26.02 -4.91
N GLY A 311 7.79 26.46 -3.95
CA GLY A 311 6.64 27.33 -4.21
C GLY A 311 5.40 26.62 -4.77
N SER A 312 5.44 25.30 -5.02
CA SER A 312 4.30 24.53 -5.53
C SER A 312 3.20 24.33 -4.48
N GLY A 313 3.56 24.34 -3.20
CA GLY A 313 2.66 23.93 -2.11
C GLY A 313 2.46 22.42 -2.01
N GLU A 314 3.18 21.62 -2.80
CA GLU A 314 3.12 20.16 -2.75
C GLU A 314 4.03 19.58 -1.66
N THR A 315 3.64 18.42 -1.16
CA THR A 315 4.47 17.56 -0.34
C THR A 315 5.40 16.69 -1.19
N ASP A 316 6.46 16.17 -0.59
CA ASP A 316 7.36 15.25 -1.25
C ASP A 316 6.67 13.93 -1.65
N GLU A 317 5.62 13.47 -0.95
CA GLU A 317 4.79 12.33 -1.37
C GLU A 317 3.98 12.62 -2.65
N GLU A 318 3.43 13.83 -2.79
CA GLU A 318 2.70 14.24 -4.00
C GLU A 318 3.65 14.36 -5.21
N GLN A 319 4.85 14.90 -5.00
CA GLN A 319 5.87 14.93 -6.04
C GLN A 319 6.39 13.53 -6.40
N LYS A 320 6.45 12.58 -5.46
CA LYS A 320 6.81 11.18 -5.75
C LYS A 320 5.82 10.55 -6.74
N LEU A 321 4.50 10.75 -6.55
CA LEU A 321 3.49 10.26 -7.51
C LEU A 321 3.78 10.74 -8.94
N ARG A 322 4.14 12.02 -9.10
CA ARG A 322 4.51 12.58 -10.41
C ARG A 322 5.82 11.99 -10.94
N ASN A 323 6.90 12.17 -10.20
CA ASN A 323 8.26 11.92 -10.67
C ASN A 323 8.52 10.42 -10.87
N GLU A 324 8.01 9.59 -9.97
CA GLU A 324 8.20 8.14 -10.04
C GLU A 324 7.34 7.53 -11.15
N SER A 325 6.08 7.96 -11.33
CA SER A 325 5.25 7.48 -12.45
C SER A 325 5.89 7.77 -13.81
N ARG A 326 6.45 8.98 -13.98
CA ARG A 326 7.20 9.37 -15.20
C ARG A 326 8.36 8.43 -15.48
N LYS A 327 9.16 8.11 -14.45
CA LYS A 327 10.36 7.29 -14.58
C LYS A 327 10.01 5.81 -14.81
N ILE A 328 9.04 5.26 -14.07
CA ILE A 328 8.65 3.85 -14.15
C ILE A 328 7.96 3.52 -15.48
N LEU A 329 7.08 4.41 -15.96
CA LEU A 329 6.33 4.19 -17.21
C LEU A 329 7.08 4.69 -18.46
N HIS A 330 8.27 5.28 -18.30
CA HIS A 330 9.04 5.94 -19.35
C HIS A 330 8.28 7.06 -20.08
N ILE A 331 7.51 7.86 -19.34
CA ILE A 331 6.71 8.99 -19.88
C ILE A 331 7.22 10.29 -19.24
N PRO A 332 8.32 10.90 -19.71
CA PRO A 332 8.94 12.06 -19.06
C PRO A 332 7.99 13.25 -18.92
N ASP A 333 7.09 13.43 -19.88
CA ASP A 333 6.14 14.55 -19.95
C ASP A 333 4.76 14.21 -19.35
N LEU A 334 4.61 13.09 -18.64
CA LEU A 334 3.34 12.71 -18.03
C LEU A 334 2.84 13.83 -17.10
N LEU A 335 1.61 14.30 -17.33
CA LEU A 335 0.97 15.31 -16.50
C LEU A 335 0.38 14.62 -15.26
N VAL A 336 0.83 14.98 -14.06
CA VAL A 336 0.35 14.35 -12.82
C VAL A 336 0.04 15.42 -11.77
N ALA A 337 -1.20 15.40 -11.28
CA ALA A 337 -1.65 16.10 -10.08
C ALA A 337 -2.07 15.05 -9.03
N GLY A 338 -1.43 15.08 -7.87
CA GLY A 338 -1.70 14.15 -6.77
C GLY A 338 -2.08 14.90 -5.50
N THR A 339 -2.99 14.33 -4.71
CA THR A 339 -3.24 14.77 -3.33
C THR A 339 -3.11 13.58 -2.40
N CYS A 340 -2.15 13.66 -1.47
CA CYS A 340 -1.84 12.55 -0.59
C CYS A 340 -2.57 12.69 0.76
N VAL A 341 -3.63 11.89 0.96
CA VAL A 341 -4.42 11.89 2.19
C VAL A 341 -4.13 10.65 3.03
N ARG A 342 -3.81 10.85 4.32
CA ARG A 342 -3.69 9.77 5.33
C ARG A 342 -5.05 9.50 5.97
N ILE A 343 -5.40 8.22 6.14
CA ILE A 343 -6.68 7.76 6.69
C ILE A 343 -6.47 6.75 7.83
N PRO A 344 -7.48 6.45 8.67
CA PRO A 344 -7.33 5.59 9.85
C PRO A 344 -7.41 4.11 9.47
N VAL A 345 -6.50 3.68 8.60
CA VAL A 345 -6.36 2.29 8.15
C VAL A 345 -4.96 1.81 8.49
N TYR A 346 -4.83 0.62 9.06
CA TYR A 346 -3.53 0.07 9.48
C TYR A 346 -2.60 -0.21 8.30
N SER A 347 -3.05 -0.98 7.31
CA SER A 347 -2.30 -1.30 6.09
C SER A 347 -3.24 -1.35 4.89
N GLY A 348 -2.69 -1.10 3.72
CA GLY A 348 -3.41 -0.93 2.46
C GLY A 348 -3.50 0.53 2.06
N HIS A 349 -3.01 0.89 0.87
CA HIS A 349 -3.25 2.21 0.29
C HIS A 349 -4.36 2.09 -0.73
N GLY A 350 -5.30 3.03 -0.70
CA GLY A 350 -6.32 3.21 -1.73
C GLY A 350 -6.01 4.43 -2.59
N LEU A 351 -6.43 4.40 -3.86
CA LEU A 351 -6.27 5.51 -4.78
C LEU A 351 -7.51 5.64 -5.65
N VAL A 352 -8.08 6.84 -5.72
CA VAL A 352 -8.95 7.21 -6.83
C VAL A 352 -8.07 7.76 -7.94
N VAL A 353 -8.14 7.15 -9.11
CA VAL A 353 -7.32 7.53 -10.26
C VAL A 353 -8.23 7.95 -11.40
N HIS A 354 -8.05 9.19 -11.85
CA HIS A 354 -8.50 9.67 -13.14
C HIS A 354 -7.34 9.54 -14.11
N ALA A 355 -7.48 8.69 -15.11
CA ALA A 355 -6.47 8.45 -16.13
C ALA A 355 -6.98 8.89 -17.49
N GLU A 356 -6.23 9.74 -18.17
CA GLU A 356 -6.53 10.22 -19.52
C GLU A 356 -5.53 9.67 -20.53
N PHE A 357 -6.02 9.24 -21.68
CA PHE A 357 -5.30 8.50 -22.70
C PHE A 357 -5.34 9.23 -24.04
N ARG A 358 -4.33 9.00 -24.88
CA ARG A 358 -4.24 9.52 -26.24
C ARG A 358 -5.29 8.86 -27.12
N GLU A 359 -5.40 7.54 -27.05
CA GLU A 359 -6.40 6.76 -27.77
C GLU A 359 -7.64 6.50 -26.92
N SER A 360 -8.75 6.17 -27.58
CA SER A 360 -9.99 5.91 -26.86
C SER A 360 -9.92 4.55 -26.16
N LEU A 361 -10.34 4.49 -24.89
CA LEU A 361 -10.31 3.27 -24.09
C LEU A 361 -11.61 3.14 -23.29
N SER A 362 -12.41 2.12 -23.59
CA SER A 362 -13.67 1.88 -22.88
C SER A 362 -13.43 1.18 -21.53
N PRO A 363 -14.33 1.34 -20.55
CA PRO A 363 -14.27 0.60 -19.28
C PRO A 363 -14.24 -0.92 -19.46
N GLU A 364 -14.98 -1.45 -20.45
CA GLU A 364 -15.04 -2.88 -20.75
C GLU A 364 -13.69 -3.37 -21.26
N LYS A 365 -13.08 -2.63 -22.20
CA LYS A 365 -11.76 -2.99 -22.72
C LYS A 365 -10.67 -2.88 -21.66
N ALA A 366 -10.72 -1.83 -20.83
CA ALA A 366 -9.82 -1.69 -19.69
C ALA A 366 -9.97 -2.87 -18.71
N THR A 367 -11.20 -3.27 -18.40
CA THR A 367 -11.47 -4.42 -17.52
C THR A 367 -10.92 -5.72 -18.08
N GLU A 368 -11.07 -5.97 -19.39
CA GLU A 368 -10.51 -7.13 -20.07
C GLU A 368 -8.97 -7.16 -19.93
N LEU A 369 -8.30 -6.04 -20.22
CA LEU A 369 -6.84 -5.92 -20.09
C LEU A 369 -6.38 -6.17 -18.65
N LEU A 370 -7.05 -5.55 -17.68
CA LEU A 370 -6.69 -5.65 -16.26
C LEU A 370 -6.97 -7.02 -15.65
N THR A 371 -7.92 -7.77 -16.20
CA THR A 371 -8.18 -9.16 -15.77
C THR A 371 -7.03 -10.09 -16.11
N GLN A 372 -6.28 -9.78 -17.19
CA GLN A 372 -5.13 -10.57 -17.62
C GLN A 372 -3.79 -10.01 -17.12
N ALA A 373 -3.79 -8.83 -16.50
CA ALA A 373 -2.57 -8.15 -16.11
C ALA A 373 -1.89 -8.84 -14.90
N PRO A 374 -0.57 -9.11 -14.96
CA PRO A 374 0.15 -9.66 -13.82
C PRO A 374 0.12 -8.68 -12.65
N GLY A 375 0.02 -9.21 -11.43
CA GLY A 375 -0.02 -8.39 -10.22
C GLY A 375 -1.30 -7.57 -10.04
N VAL A 376 -2.34 -7.80 -10.84
CA VAL A 376 -3.64 -7.11 -10.75
C VAL A 376 -4.76 -8.11 -10.48
N ARG A 377 -5.75 -7.71 -9.70
CA ARG A 377 -7.01 -8.45 -9.52
C ARG A 377 -8.19 -7.50 -9.65
N VAL A 378 -9.04 -7.74 -10.64
CA VAL A 378 -10.28 -6.99 -10.82
C VAL A 378 -11.31 -7.44 -9.77
N VAL A 379 -11.89 -6.49 -9.05
CA VAL A 379 -12.96 -6.67 -8.07
C VAL A 379 -13.98 -5.55 -8.22
N ASP A 380 -15.24 -5.76 -7.80
CA ASP A 380 -16.28 -4.74 -7.97
C ASP A 380 -15.99 -3.46 -7.16
N VAL A 381 -15.62 -3.64 -5.89
CA VAL A 381 -15.35 -2.57 -4.93
C VAL A 381 -14.02 -2.87 -4.22
N PRO A 382 -12.89 -2.32 -4.69
CA PRO A 382 -11.62 -2.48 -4.01
C PRO A 382 -11.61 -1.65 -2.73
N ASP A 383 -11.00 -2.18 -1.68
CA ASP A 383 -10.80 -1.46 -0.43
C ASP A 383 -9.43 -1.78 0.19
N PRO A 384 -8.82 -0.84 0.93
CA PRO A 384 -7.51 -1.03 1.56
C PRO A 384 -7.42 -2.25 2.48
N ARG A 385 -8.48 -2.57 3.22
CA ARG A 385 -8.49 -3.65 4.20
C ARG A 385 -8.45 -5.02 3.51
N SER A 386 -9.19 -5.19 2.42
CA SER A 386 -9.15 -6.41 1.60
C SER A 386 -7.85 -6.56 0.82
N ALA A 387 -7.14 -5.47 0.55
CA ALA A 387 -5.82 -5.50 -0.08
C ALA A 387 -4.70 -5.86 0.91
N ALA A 388 -4.86 -5.58 2.21
CA ALA A 388 -3.86 -5.90 3.22
C ALA A 388 -3.62 -7.41 3.33
N GLY A 389 -2.36 -7.82 3.30
CA GLY A 389 -1.92 -9.20 3.41
C GLY A 389 -1.86 -9.97 2.08
N ILE A 390 -2.33 -9.40 0.96
CA ILE A 390 -2.28 -10.06 -0.35
C ILE A 390 -1.34 -9.35 -1.32
N ASP A 391 -0.92 -10.06 -2.35
CA ASP A 391 0.06 -9.59 -3.34
C ASP A 391 -0.48 -8.67 -4.44
N PRO A 392 -1.64 -8.95 -5.08
CA PRO A 392 -2.06 -8.17 -6.23
C PRO A 392 -2.64 -6.81 -5.83
N SER A 393 -2.50 -5.84 -6.71
CA SER A 393 -3.26 -4.59 -6.67
C SER A 393 -4.72 -4.89 -7.05
N LEU A 394 -5.64 -4.61 -6.13
CA LEU A 394 -7.07 -4.70 -6.40
C LEU A 394 -7.50 -3.48 -7.22
N VAL A 395 -8.27 -3.69 -8.28
CA VAL A 395 -8.79 -2.60 -9.12
C VAL A 395 -10.26 -2.82 -9.45
N GLY A 396 -11.03 -1.74 -9.50
CA GLY A 396 -12.47 -1.81 -9.65
C GLY A 396 -13.10 -0.44 -9.83
N ARG A 397 -14.42 -0.39 -9.84
CA ARG A 397 -15.18 0.85 -10.09
C ARG A 397 -14.77 1.56 -11.38
N ILE A 398 -14.31 0.79 -12.38
CA ILE A 398 -13.81 1.28 -13.66
C ILE A 398 -14.99 1.84 -14.45
N ARG A 399 -14.89 3.09 -14.88
CA ARG A 399 -15.93 3.80 -15.63
C ARG A 399 -15.33 4.92 -16.47
N ALA A 400 -16.08 5.38 -17.47
CA ALA A 400 -15.66 6.54 -18.26
C ALA A 400 -15.61 7.80 -17.39
N ASP A 401 -14.53 8.58 -17.52
CA ASP A 401 -14.41 9.88 -16.86
C ASP A 401 -15.25 10.92 -17.59
N GLN A 402 -16.24 11.47 -16.89
CA GLN A 402 -17.15 12.48 -17.42
C GLN A 402 -16.53 13.88 -17.49
N SER A 403 -15.34 14.07 -16.89
CA SER A 403 -14.59 15.34 -16.93
C SER A 403 -13.52 15.38 -18.04
N ALA A 404 -13.32 14.26 -18.75
CA ALA A 404 -12.35 14.13 -19.84
C ALA A 404 -13.05 14.14 -21.21
N PRO A 405 -12.32 14.37 -22.32
CA PRO A 405 -12.86 14.17 -23.65
C PRO A 405 -13.47 12.77 -23.82
N ALA A 406 -14.58 12.70 -24.57
CA ALA A 406 -15.36 11.47 -24.70
C ALA A 406 -14.50 10.27 -25.16
N GLY A 407 -14.53 9.20 -24.38
CA GLY A 407 -13.78 7.96 -24.64
C GLY A 407 -12.29 8.02 -24.30
N LYS A 408 -11.74 9.17 -23.88
CA LYS A 408 -10.31 9.35 -23.58
C LYS A 408 -9.98 9.23 -22.09
N GLY A 409 -10.97 9.27 -21.19
CA GLY A 409 -10.73 9.22 -19.76
C GLY A 409 -11.40 8.03 -19.07
N LEU A 410 -10.71 7.47 -18.08
CA LEU A 410 -11.24 6.49 -17.14
C LEU A 410 -11.10 6.98 -15.70
N VAL A 411 -12.07 6.64 -14.87
CA VAL A 411 -11.97 6.71 -13.42
C VAL A 411 -12.03 5.31 -12.86
N PHE A 412 -11.13 4.98 -11.96
CA PHE A 412 -11.15 3.73 -11.22
C PHE A 412 -10.65 3.94 -9.79
N PHE A 413 -10.92 2.95 -8.94
CA PHE A 413 -10.28 2.84 -7.63
C PHE A 413 -9.31 1.68 -7.68
N CYS A 414 -8.12 1.84 -7.09
CA CYS A 414 -7.24 0.72 -6.79
C CYS A 414 -6.81 0.69 -5.33
N ALA A 415 -6.51 -0.51 -4.83
CA ALA A 415 -6.00 -0.71 -3.49
C ALA A 415 -4.91 -1.79 -3.47
N ALA A 416 -3.81 -1.55 -2.76
CA ALA A 416 -2.71 -2.51 -2.62
C ALA A 416 -2.10 -2.45 -1.22
N ASP A 417 -1.57 -3.58 -0.73
CA ASP A 417 -0.79 -3.62 0.50
C ASP A 417 0.52 -2.82 0.33
N ASN A 418 0.67 -1.77 1.13
CA ASN A 418 1.82 -0.87 1.08
C ASN A 418 3.10 -1.45 1.68
N LEU A 419 3.02 -2.50 2.50
CA LEU A 419 4.16 -3.24 3.05
C LEU A 419 4.54 -4.44 2.18
N ARG A 420 3.59 -5.07 1.47
CA ARG A 420 3.85 -6.12 0.47
C ARG A 420 4.20 -5.49 -0.87
N LYS A 421 3.26 -5.38 -1.83
CA LYS A 421 3.57 -4.89 -3.19
C LYS A 421 4.19 -3.50 -3.16
N GLY A 422 3.73 -2.61 -2.28
CA GLY A 422 4.28 -1.28 -2.12
C GLY A 422 5.70 -1.19 -1.55
N ALA A 423 6.28 -2.30 -1.07
CA ALA A 423 7.63 -2.33 -0.51
C ALA A 423 8.30 -3.70 -0.68
N ALA A 424 8.04 -4.64 0.23
CA ALA A 424 8.80 -5.88 0.36
C ALA A 424 8.66 -6.82 -0.84
N LEU A 425 7.44 -7.01 -1.36
CA LEU A 425 7.19 -7.96 -2.45
C LEU A 425 7.87 -7.52 -3.73
N ASN A 426 7.77 -6.24 -4.10
CA ASN A 426 8.46 -5.77 -5.30
C ASN A 426 9.97 -5.94 -5.15
N ALA A 427 10.55 -5.61 -3.99
CA ALA A 427 11.98 -5.80 -3.75
C ALA A 427 12.41 -7.28 -3.85
N VAL A 428 11.60 -8.22 -3.36
CA VAL A 428 11.83 -9.66 -3.52
C VAL A 428 11.69 -10.09 -4.98
N GLN A 429 10.69 -9.58 -5.70
CA GLN A 429 10.53 -9.85 -7.14
C GLN A 429 11.70 -9.29 -7.97
N LEU A 430 12.25 -8.14 -7.59
CA LEU A 430 13.48 -7.62 -8.21
C LEU A 430 14.68 -8.51 -7.91
N ALA A 431 14.78 -9.05 -6.69
CA ALA A 431 15.81 -10.02 -6.34
C ALA A 431 15.66 -11.31 -7.15
N GLU A 432 14.42 -11.76 -7.42
CA GLU A 432 14.13 -12.91 -8.29
C GLU A 432 14.59 -12.65 -9.72
N LEU A 433 14.37 -11.43 -10.26
CA LEU A 433 14.85 -11.04 -11.58
C LEU A 433 16.38 -11.02 -11.64
N VAL A 434 17.04 -10.44 -10.64
CA VAL A 434 18.51 -10.43 -10.55
C VAL A 434 19.07 -11.85 -10.40
N ALA A 435 18.40 -12.69 -9.62
CA ALA A 435 18.77 -14.10 -9.47
C ALA A 435 18.45 -14.96 -10.70
N ALA A 436 17.79 -14.43 -11.72
CA ALA A 436 17.58 -15.12 -12.98
C ALA A 436 18.62 -14.75 -14.05
N GLU A 437 19.41 -13.69 -13.80
CA GLU A 437 20.65 -13.39 -14.54
C GLU A 437 21.74 -14.44 -14.24
#